data_AF-A0A069PGP0-F1
#
_entry.id   AF-A0A069PGP0-F1
#
_cell.length_a   1.000
_cell.length_b   1.000
_cell.length_c   1.000
_cell.angle_alpha   90.00
_cell.angle_beta   90.00
_cell.angle_gamma   90.00
#
_symmetry.space_group_name_H-M   'P 1'
#
loop_
_entity.id
_entity.type
_entity.pdbx_description
1 polymer ?
#
loop_
_entity_poly.entity_id
_entity_poly.type
_entity_poly.pdbx_seq_one_letter_code
_entity_poly.pdbx_strand_id
1 'polypeptide(L)'
;MKKKKSETSGSLLPSAMADVELQHIERALAQLRTMSNHASGTLNVEYWRERLTAVSAGHALVPAQKRRIEALRTALDTVAKRPRDATSPRRRTTNRLWAKAA
;
A
#
# COMPACT_ATOMS: atom_id res chain seq x y z
N MET A 1 -18.74 46.80 19.27
CA MET A 1 -17.34 46.33 19.08
C MET A 1 -17.33 45.09 18.19
N LYS A 2 -16.23 44.91 17.44
CA LYS A 2 -16.07 44.13 16.22
C LYS A 2 -16.47 42.64 16.32
N LYS A 3 -17.16 42.15 15.28
CA LYS A 3 -17.33 40.74 14.94
C LYS A 3 -15.95 40.07 14.76
N LYS A 4 -15.72 38.92 15.38
CA LYS A 4 -14.67 37.98 14.94
C LYS A 4 -15.35 36.81 14.26
N LYS A 5 -15.34 36.84 12.93
CA LYS A 5 -15.62 35.70 12.06
C LYS A 5 -14.48 34.70 12.26
N SER A 6 -14.75 33.55 12.87
CA SER A 6 -13.87 32.38 12.79
C SER A 6 -14.23 31.62 11.52
N GLU A 7 -13.70 32.08 10.38
CA GLU A 7 -13.82 31.37 9.12
C GLU A 7 -12.78 30.23 9.06
N THR A 8 -13.30 29.02 8.88
CA THR A 8 -12.74 27.92 8.06
C THR A 8 -11.41 27.27 8.46
N SER A 9 -11.48 26.23 9.28
CA SER A 9 -10.70 24.98 9.13
C SER A 9 -11.39 23.92 9.97
N GLY A 10 -11.99 22.90 9.33
CA GLY A 10 -12.46 21.72 10.07
C GLY A 10 -11.31 21.18 10.90
N SER A 11 -11.52 21.02 12.21
CA SER A 11 -10.46 20.62 13.15
C SER A 11 -9.81 19.32 12.67
N LEU A 12 -8.53 19.39 12.29
CA LEU A 12 -7.76 18.20 11.93
C LEU A 12 -7.76 17.21 13.10
N LEU A 13 -7.88 15.92 12.78
CA LEU A 13 -7.87 14.87 13.77
C LEU A 13 -6.51 14.82 14.50
N PRO A 14 -6.48 14.39 15.78
CA PRO A 14 -5.27 14.36 16.58
C PRO A 14 -4.16 13.50 15.97
N SER A 15 -2.91 13.87 16.23
CA SER A 15 -1.73 13.09 15.78
C SER A 15 -1.77 11.64 16.25
N ALA A 16 -2.27 11.36 17.47
CA ALA A 16 -2.40 10.00 17.98
C ALA A 16 -3.32 9.11 17.11
N MET A 17 -4.37 9.69 16.53
CA MET A 17 -5.25 8.96 15.61
C MET A 17 -4.52 8.66 14.29
N ALA A 18 -3.66 9.58 13.82
CA ALA A 18 -2.82 9.34 12.66
C ALA A 18 -1.87 8.15 12.89
N ASP A 19 -1.29 8.00 14.09
CA ASP A 19 -0.41 6.86 14.37
C ASP A 19 -1.12 5.51 14.30
N VAL A 20 -2.37 5.46 14.79
CA VAL A 20 -3.22 4.25 14.69
C VAL A 20 -3.52 3.93 13.23
N GLU A 21 -3.92 4.92 12.43
CA GLU A 21 -4.18 4.72 11.01
C GLU A 21 -2.92 4.29 10.25
N LEU A 22 -1.77 4.91 10.51
CA LEU A 22 -0.50 4.56 9.89
C LEU A 22 -0.05 3.15 10.27
N GLN A 23 -0.24 2.73 11.53
CA GLN A 23 0.07 1.37 11.96
C GLN A 23 -0.85 0.34 11.30
N HIS A 24 -2.13 0.65 11.11
CA HIS A 24 -3.05 -0.20 10.38
C HIS A 24 -2.63 -0.37 8.92
N ILE A 25 -2.31 0.74 8.24
CA ILE A 25 -1.84 0.75 6.85
C ILE A 25 -0.57 -0.08 6.71
N GLU A 26 0.41 0.09 7.61
CA GLU A 26 1.64 -0.72 7.61
C GLU A 26 1.38 -2.21 7.70
N ARG A 27 0.53 -2.63 8.64
CA ARG A 27 0.19 -4.05 8.82
C ARG A 27 -0.52 -4.60 7.59
N ALA A 28 -1.48 -3.86 7.03
CA ALA A 28 -2.19 -4.27 5.82
C ALA A 28 -1.24 -4.41 4.63
N LEU A 29 -0.32 -3.46 4.42
CA LEU A 29 0.68 -3.54 3.36
C LEU A 29 1.66 -4.71 3.56
N ALA A 30 2.08 -4.98 4.80
CA ALA A 30 2.93 -6.12 5.12
C ALA A 30 2.22 -7.45 4.82
N GLN A 31 0.97 -7.59 5.25
CA GLN A 31 0.14 -8.77 4.98
C GLN A 31 -0.06 -8.98 3.47
N LEU A 32 -0.43 -7.93 2.74
CA LEU A 32 -0.62 -8.00 1.29
C LEU A 32 0.65 -8.39 0.54
N ARG A 33 1.83 -7.90 0.99
CA ARG A 33 3.12 -8.36 0.44
C ARG A 33 3.34 -9.85 0.67
N THR A 34 3.07 -10.36 1.87
CA THR A 34 3.21 -11.80 2.15
C THR A 34 2.22 -12.65 1.33
N MET A 35 0.99 -12.19 1.14
CA MET A 35 -0.04 -12.90 0.35
C MET A 35 0.18 -12.79 -1.17
N SER A 36 0.79 -11.71 -1.65
CA SER A 36 1.12 -11.53 -3.08
C SER A 36 2.13 -12.56 -3.61
N ASN A 37 2.85 -13.23 -2.70
CA ASN A 37 3.69 -14.39 -3.04
C ASN A 37 2.88 -15.67 -3.32
N HIS A 38 1.58 -15.70 -2.99
CA HIS A 38 0.76 -16.93 -3.00
C HIS A 38 -0.36 -17.01 -4.05
N ALA A 39 -1.00 -15.90 -4.44
CA ALA A 39 -1.77 -15.76 -5.70
C ALA A 39 -2.58 -14.46 -5.71
N SER A 40 -2.56 -13.77 -6.86
CA SER A 40 -3.59 -12.93 -7.52
C SER A 40 -4.44 -11.91 -6.74
N GLY A 41 -4.22 -11.67 -5.45
CA GLY A 41 -4.70 -10.48 -4.75
C GLY A 41 -3.78 -9.30 -5.06
N THR A 42 -3.88 -8.73 -6.25
CA THR A 42 -3.02 -7.60 -6.66
C THR A 42 -3.21 -6.46 -5.66
N LEU A 43 -2.13 -6.07 -4.97
CA LEU A 43 -2.14 -4.90 -4.07
C LEU A 43 -2.72 -3.70 -4.84
N ASN A 44 -3.87 -3.16 -4.43
CA ASN A 44 -4.45 -1.97 -5.03
C ASN A 44 -3.64 -0.74 -4.60
N VAL A 45 -2.56 -0.47 -5.32
CA VAL A 45 -1.62 0.62 -5.02
C VAL A 45 -2.35 1.96 -4.98
N GLU A 46 -3.28 2.20 -5.89
CA GLU A 46 -3.98 3.50 -5.99
C GLU A 46 -4.83 3.78 -4.76
N TYR A 47 -5.61 2.78 -4.32
CA TYR A 47 -6.38 2.86 -3.08
C TYR A 47 -5.49 3.23 -1.88
N TRP A 48 -4.32 2.59 -1.75
CA TRP A 48 -3.42 2.87 -0.63
C TRP A 48 -2.75 4.25 -0.73
N ARG A 49 -2.52 4.78 -1.94
CA ARG A 49 -2.06 6.16 -2.13
C ARG A 49 -3.11 7.17 -1.70
N GLU A 50 -4.36 6.98 -2.15
CA GLU A 50 -5.48 7.82 -1.76
C GLU A 50 -5.67 7.79 -0.24
N ARG A 51 -5.56 6.61 0.38
CA ARG A 51 -5.65 6.48 1.84
C ARG A 51 -4.56 7.26 2.55
N LEU A 52 -3.29 7.18 2.12
CA LEU A 52 -2.19 7.96 2.71
C LEU A 52 -2.38 9.47 2.52
N THR A 53 -2.94 9.90 1.39
CA THR A 53 -3.30 11.29 1.14
C THR A 53 -4.43 11.76 2.08
N ALA A 54 -5.43 10.92 2.32
CA ALA A 54 -6.49 11.20 3.29
C ALA A 54 -5.96 11.33 4.71
N VAL A 55 -5.02 10.46 5.15
CA VAL A 55 -4.36 10.60 6.46
C VAL A 55 -3.63 11.94 6.55
N SER A 56 -2.90 12.31 5.49
CA SER A 56 -2.14 13.56 5.46
C SER A 56 -3.00 14.83 5.44
N ALA A 57 -4.18 14.76 4.84
CA ALA A 57 -5.09 15.90 4.78
C ALA A 57 -6.01 15.99 6.02
N GLY A 58 -6.29 14.85 6.67
CA GLY A 58 -7.25 14.76 7.77
C GLY A 58 -6.66 14.92 9.17
N HIS A 59 -5.33 14.87 9.32
CA HIS A 59 -4.68 14.83 10.64
C HIS A 59 -3.64 15.94 10.84
N ALA A 60 -3.48 16.36 12.10
CA ALA A 60 -2.40 17.23 12.54
C ALA A 60 -1.10 16.43 12.68
N LEU A 61 -0.39 16.25 11.57
CA LEU A 61 0.78 15.38 11.52
C LEU A 61 2.03 15.99 12.16
N VAL A 62 2.72 15.20 13.01
CA VAL A 62 4.06 15.53 13.51
C VAL A 62 5.15 15.12 12.50
N PRO A 63 6.38 15.68 12.58
CA PRO A 63 7.44 15.39 11.61
C PRO A 63 7.75 13.89 11.43
N ALA A 64 7.70 13.10 12.51
CA ALA A 64 7.90 11.66 12.44
C ALA A 64 6.83 10.95 11.60
N GLN A 65 5.56 11.37 11.72
CA GLN A 65 4.44 10.81 10.95
C GLN A 65 4.52 11.17 9.48
N LYS A 66 4.97 12.38 9.16
CA LYS A 66 5.19 12.81 7.76
C LYS A 66 6.26 11.93 7.08
N ARG A 67 7.39 11.71 7.77
CA ARG A 67 8.45 10.78 7.30
C ARG A 67 7.93 9.36 7.10
N ARG A 68 7.06 8.89 8.01
CA ARG A 68 6.42 7.57 7.93
C ARG A 68 5.50 7.46 6.70
N ILE A 69 4.69 8.48 6.42
CA ILE A 69 3.86 8.56 5.21
C ILE A 69 4.72 8.55 3.94
N GLU A 70 5.81 9.32 3.91
CA GLU A 70 6.74 9.33 2.78
C GLU A 70 7.36 7.96 2.54
N ALA A 71 7.83 7.29 3.60
CA ALA A 71 8.37 5.94 3.51
C ALA A 71 7.33 4.95 2.96
N LEU A 72 6.07 5.03 3.40
CA LEU A 72 4.99 4.18 2.88
C LEU A 72 4.68 4.47 1.41
N ARG A 73 4.69 5.74 1.00
CA ARG A 73 4.53 6.12 -0.42
C ARG A 73 5.65 5.56 -1.29
N THR A 74 6.91 5.69 -0.87
CA THR A 74 8.05 5.08 -1.57
C THR A 74 7.91 3.55 -1.63
N ALA A 75 7.44 2.92 -0.56
CA ALA A 75 7.26 1.48 -0.52
C ALA A 75 6.07 0.98 -1.37
N LEU A 76 5.11 1.86 -1.69
CA LEU A 76 4.06 1.61 -2.69
C LEU A 76 4.61 1.83 -4.11
N ASP A 77 5.44 2.85 -4.33
CA ASP A 77 6.12 3.09 -5.60
C ASP A 77 6.97 1.88 -6.02
N THR A 78 7.71 1.27 -5.09
CA THR A 78 8.53 0.08 -5.39
C THR A 78 7.68 -1.13 -5.78
N VAL A 79 6.51 -1.30 -5.16
CA VAL A 79 5.58 -2.38 -5.52
C VAL A 79 4.94 -2.10 -6.89
N ALA A 80 4.58 -0.85 -7.18
CA ALA A 80 4.02 -0.44 -8.47
C ALA A 80 5.04 -0.54 -9.62
N LYS A 81 6.30 -0.18 -9.33
CA LYS A 81 7.40 -0.23 -10.29
C LYS A 81 7.94 -1.63 -10.51
N ARG A 82 7.68 -2.59 -9.62
CA ARG A 82 8.02 -4.00 -9.87
C ARG A 82 7.24 -4.39 -11.11
N PRO A 83 7.87 -4.43 -12.30
CA PRO A 83 7.17 -4.88 -13.47
C PRO A 83 6.77 -6.31 -13.13
N ARG A 84 5.61 -6.74 -13.60
CA ARG A 84 5.32 -8.16 -13.72
C ARG A 84 6.25 -8.75 -14.81
N ASP A 85 7.56 -8.50 -14.73
CA ASP A 85 8.58 -9.10 -15.57
C ASP A 85 8.78 -10.51 -15.03
N ALA A 86 8.16 -11.45 -15.73
CA ALA A 86 8.80 -12.15 -16.84
C ALA A 86 9.52 -13.36 -16.27
N THR A 87 8.78 -14.48 -16.20
CA THR A 87 9.18 -15.80 -16.71
C THR A 87 8.21 -16.83 -16.15
N SER A 88 7.18 -17.15 -16.93
CA SER A 88 6.74 -18.54 -16.96
C SER A 88 6.62 -19.02 -18.41
N PRO A 89 7.75 -19.39 -19.04
CA PRO A 89 7.77 -20.32 -20.14
C PRO A 89 8.57 -21.54 -19.70
N ARG A 90 8.09 -22.34 -18.73
CA ARG A 90 8.62 -23.70 -18.56
C ARG A 90 7.70 -24.62 -17.77
N ARG A 91 6.60 -25.01 -18.40
CA ARG A 91 6.13 -26.40 -18.32
C ARG A 91 5.83 -26.92 -19.72
N ARG A 92 6.89 -27.08 -20.51
CA ARG A 92 6.88 -28.11 -21.56
C ARG A 92 7.14 -29.44 -20.84
N THR A 93 6.11 -29.96 -20.16
CA THR A 93 6.10 -31.38 -19.78
C THR A 93 5.88 -32.14 -21.08
N THR A 94 6.97 -32.44 -21.78
CA THR A 94 6.99 -33.57 -22.71
C THR A 94 6.80 -34.83 -21.88
N ASN A 95 5.55 -35.20 -21.66
CA ASN A 95 5.19 -36.55 -21.26
C ASN A 95 5.44 -37.46 -22.47
N ARG A 96 6.69 -37.88 -22.64
CA ARG A 96 7.12 -38.84 -23.65
C ARG A 96 7.92 -39.93 -22.95
N LEU A 97 7.25 -40.77 -22.16
CA LEU A 97 7.88 -41.97 -21.62
C LEU A 97 7.00 -43.24 -21.64
N TRP A 98 5.87 -43.31 -22.33
CA TRP A 98 5.10 -44.57 -22.46
C TRP A 98 4.79 -44.96 -23.92
N ALA A 99 5.82 -45.32 -24.70
CA ALA A 99 5.61 -46.12 -25.91
C ALA A 99 6.92 -46.81 -26.35
N LYS A 100 7.47 -47.66 -25.47
CA LYS A 100 8.38 -48.74 -25.88
C LYS A 100 8.42 -49.81 -24.79
N ALA A 101 7.59 -50.83 -24.95
CA ALA A 101 7.80 -52.23 -24.54
C ALA A 101 6.43 -52.92 -24.40
N ALA A 102 6.00 -53.58 -25.49
CA ALA A 102 5.28 -54.86 -25.51
C ALA A 102 4.95 -55.16 -26.98
#